data_AF-A0A447TIT4-F1
#
_entry.id   AF-A0A447TIT4-F1
#
_cell.length_a   1.000
_cell.length_b   1.000
_cell.length_c   1.000
_cell.angle_alpha   90.00
_cell.angle_beta   90.00
_cell.angle_gamma   90.00
#
_symmetry.space_group_name_H-M   'P 1'
#
loop_
_entity.id
_entity.type
_entity.pdbx_description
1 polymer ?
#
loop_
_entity_poly.entity_id
_entity_poly.type
_entity_poly.pdbx_seq_one_letter_code
_entity_poly.pdbx_strand_id
1 'polypeptide(L)' 'MVVTSLTLPRGFIAVRYATGDIASWLDDSPCDCGRRSPRLGAIIGRVDHQLKIQARRSIRI' A
#
# COMPACT_ATOMS: atom_id res chain seq x y z
N MET A 1 3.00 2.23 0.45
CA MET A 1 2.35 2.14 -0.88
C MET A 1 2.51 3.48 -1.60
N VAL A 2 2.59 3.49 -2.93
CA VAL A 2 2.68 4.71 -3.74
C VAL A 2 1.61 4.65 -4.82
N VAL A 3 0.82 5.72 -4.95
CA VAL A 3 -0.29 5.78 -5.90
C VAL A 3 -0.14 6.93 -6.88
N THR A 4 -0.58 6.71 -8.12
CA THR A 4 -0.77 7.77 -9.11
C THR A 4 -2.20 7.68 -9.63
N SER A 5 -2.96 8.75 -9.44
CA SER A 5 -4.34 8.80 -9.90
C SER A 5 -4.38 9.15 -11.37
N LEU A 6 -5.00 8.29 -12.18
CA LEU A 6 -5.12 8.48 -13.63
C LEU A 6 -6.36 9.28 -14.01
N THR A 7 -7.45 9.12 -13.24
CA THR A 7 -8.73 9.76 -13.53
C THR A 7 -9.32 10.29 -12.23
N LEU A 8 -9.17 11.60 -11.99
CA LEU A 8 -9.86 12.32 -10.93
C LEU A 8 -10.63 13.47 -11.57
N PRO A 9 -11.97 13.51 -11.45
CA PRO A 9 -12.79 14.41 -12.24
C PRO A 9 -12.59 15.89 -11.85
N ARG A 10 -12.31 16.19 -10.57
CA ARG A 10 -11.93 17.51 -10.04
C ARG A 10 -11.17 17.35 -8.72
N GLY A 11 -10.24 18.26 -8.41
CA GLY A 11 -9.53 18.30 -7.12
C GLY A 11 -8.04 17.92 -7.20
N PHE A 12 -7.52 17.33 -6.11
CA PHE A 12 -6.12 16.96 -5.98
C PHE A 12 -5.76 15.74 -6.84
N ILE A 13 -4.81 15.89 -7.77
CA ILE A 13 -4.26 14.77 -8.55
C ILE A 13 -3.01 14.24 -7.85
N ALA A 14 -3.11 13.04 -7.28
CA ALA A 14 -1.99 12.35 -6.66
C ALA A 14 -1.02 11.83 -7.72
N VAL A 15 0.22 12.33 -7.74
CA VAL A 15 1.30 11.81 -8.60
C VAL A 15 2.41 11.27 -7.72
N ARG A 16 2.70 9.96 -7.83
CA ARG A 16 3.63 9.23 -6.95
C ARG A 16 3.43 9.56 -5.47
N TYR A 17 2.18 9.68 -5.05
CA TYR A 17 1.84 10.05 -3.70
C TYR A 17 2.14 8.89 -2.75
N ALA A 18 3.03 9.11 -1.79
CA ALA A 18 3.36 8.15 -0.76
C ALA A 18 2.27 8.15 0.31
N THR A 19 1.47 7.09 0.37
CA THR A 19 0.32 7.02 1.29
C THR A 19 0.72 6.81 2.75
N GLY A 20 1.98 6.45 3.01
CA GLY A 20 2.47 6.08 4.35
C GLY A 20 2.06 4.68 4.80
N ASP A 21 1.25 3.96 4.02
CA ASP A 21 0.84 2.58 4.35
C ASP A 21 1.97 1.58 4.13
N ILE A 22 2.04 0.62 5.03
CA ILE A 22 2.83 -0.59 4.92
C ILE A 22 1.86 -1.71 4.64
N ALA A 23 1.94 -2.28 3.45
CA ALA A 23 1.11 -3.38 3.02
C ALA A 23 1.99 -4.59 2.71
N SER A 24 1.39 -5.78 2.76
CA SER A 24 2.02 -6.96 2.19
C SER A 24 2.27 -6.76 0.69
N TRP A 25 3.11 -7.62 0.14
CA TRP A 25 3.40 -7.60 -1.30
C TRP A 25 2.13 -7.79 -2.14
N LEU A 26 2.18 -7.29 -3.37
CA LEU A 26 1.12 -7.51 -4.36
C LEU A 26 1.11 -8.98 -4.78
N ASP A 27 -0.08 -9.55 -4.88
CA ASP A 27 -0.28 -10.87 -5.45
C ASP A 27 -0.71 -10.73 -6.93
N ASP A 28 0.12 -11.26 -7.81
CA ASP A 28 -0.05 -11.24 -9.27
C ASP A 28 -0.75 -12.50 -9.81
N SER A 29 -1.08 -13.47 -8.95
CA SER A 29 -1.82 -14.66 -9.36
C SER A 29 -3.24 -14.33 -9.84
N PRO A 30 -3.79 -15.09 -10.81
CA PRO A 30 -5.16 -14.92 -11.26
C PRO A 30 -6.15 -14.99 -10.09
N CYS A 31 -7.06 -14.02 -10.01
CA CYS A 31 -8.11 -14.04 -9.03
C CYS A 31 -9.30 -14.89 -9.55
N ASP A 32 -9.93 -15.66 -8.67
CA ASP A 32 -11.11 -16.47 -8.99
C ASP A 32 -12.29 -15.63 -9.54
N CYS A 33 -12.30 -14.31 -9.31
CA CYS A 33 -13.27 -13.39 -9.90
C CYS A 33 -12.98 -13.01 -11.37
N GLY A 34 -11.87 -13.49 -11.96
CA GLY A 34 -11.47 -13.25 -13.34
C GLY A 34 -10.77 -11.91 -13.61
N ARG A 35 -10.57 -11.06 -12.59
CA ARG A 35 -9.80 -9.80 -12.74
C ARG A 35 -8.31 -10.10 -12.95
N ARG A 36 -7.70 -9.37 -13.88
CA ARG A 36 -6.27 -9.45 -14.23
C ARG A 36 -5.39 -8.42 -13.49
N SER A 37 -5.98 -7.61 -12.62
CA SER A 37 -5.25 -6.64 -11.81
C SER A 37 -4.54 -7.33 -10.64
N PRO A 38 -3.31 -6.93 -10.27
CA PRO A 38 -2.69 -7.38 -9.03
C PRO A 38 -3.60 -7.12 -7.82
N ARG A 39 -3.60 -8.05 -6.87
CA ARG A 39 -4.34 -7.94 -5.62
C ARG A 39 -3.44 -7.33 -4.55
N LEU A 40 -3.93 -6.28 -3.89
CA LEU A 40 -3.28 -5.76 -2.70
C LEU A 40 -3.60 -6.69 -1.54
N GLY A 41 -2.57 -7.27 -0.92
CA GLY A 41 -2.76 -8.00 0.33
C GLY A 41 -2.93 -7.06 1.53
N ALA A 42 -2.84 -7.59 2.75
CA ALA A 42 -3.20 -6.85 3.96
C ALA A 42 -2.36 -5.57 4.16
N ILE A 43 -3.01 -4.48 4.54
CA ILE A 43 -2.34 -3.30 5.10
C ILE A 43 -2.00 -3.62 6.55
N ILE A 44 -0.71 -3.73 6.85
CA ILE A 44 -0.18 -4.20 8.14
C ILE A 44 0.23 -3.06 9.07
N GLY A 45 0.24 -1.82 8.60
CA GLY A 45 0.53 -0.67 9.45
C GLY A 45 0.90 0.58 8.67
N ARG A 46 1.58 1.50 9.35
CA ARG A 46 2.03 2.78 8.81
C ARG A 46 3.50 3.03 9.10
N VAL A 47 4.14 3.80 8.23
CA VAL A 47 5.56 4.17 8.36
C VAL A 47 5.85 5.04 9.59
N ASP A 48 4.90 5.85 10.03
CA ASP A 48 5.00 6.74 11.19
C ASP A 48 4.67 6.06 12.53
N HIS A 49 3.98 4.92 12.51
CA HIS A 49 3.67 4.11 13.70
C HIS A 49 4.72 3.03 14.01
N GLN A 50 5.93 3.13 13.46
CA GLN A 50 6.99 2.16 13.70
C GLN A 50 7.77 2.48 14.98
N LEU A 51 8.08 1.45 15.75
CA LEU A 51 9.00 1.52 16.89
C LEU A 51 10.36 0.91 16.49
N LYS A 52 11.47 1.53 16.91
CA LYS A 52 12.81 0.96 16.74
C LYS A 52 13.19 0.19 18.00
N ILE A 53 13.33 -1.13 17.89
CA ILE A 53 13.71 -2.04 18.97
C ILE A 53 15.01 -2.74 18.54
N GLN A 54 16.09 -2.58 19.31
CA GLN A 54 17.38 -3.23 19.04
C GLN A 54 17.85 -3.07 17.58
N ALA A 55 17.82 -1.84 17.08
CA ALA A 55 18.10 -1.48 15.69
C ALA A 55 17.14 -2.02 14.61
N ARG A 56 16.15 -2.86 14.95
CA ARG A 56 15.11 -3.35 14.05
C ARG A 56 13.86 -2.47 14.13
N ARG A 57 13.24 -2.20 12.97
CA ARG A 57 11.93 -1.54 12.91
C ARG A 57 10.84 -2.59 13.15
N SER A 58 9.96 -2.31 14.11
CA SER A 58 8.85 -3.18 14.49
C SER A 58 7.54 -2.41 14.40
N ILE A 59 6.49 -3.10 13.95
CA ILE A 59 5.11 -2.62 13.94
C ILE A 59 4.32 -3.61 14.78
N ARG A 60 3.53 -3.11 15.71
CA ARG A 60 2.58 -3.94 16.45
C ARG A 60 1.26 -3.88 15.70
N ILE A 61 0.81 -5.03 15.18
CA ILE A 61 -0.51 -5.21 14.58
C ILE A 61 -1.51 -5.48 15.70
#